data_AF-A0A2S9S4G8-F1
#
_entry.id   AF-A0A2S9S4G8-F1
#
_cell.length_a   1.000
_cell.length_b   1.000
_cell.length_c   1.000
_cell.angle_alpha   90.00
_cell.angle_beta   90.00
_cell.angle_gamma   90.00
#
_symmetry.space_group_name_H-M   'P 1'
#
loop_
_entity.id
_entity.type
_entity.pdbx_description
1 polymer ?
#
loop_
_entity_poly.entity_id
_entity_poly.type
_entity_poly.pdbx_seq_one_letter_code
_entity_poly.pdbx_strand_id
1 'polypeptide(L)'
;MKKWLVITLMMLGITACGEPEDPNAPTQAEKDTLTLAFINKIKKDSSGAVECKTKQVNNRYYVGCALISLDGRGNTYIFLYNKDKDPVKRFYALNGTAMTIYDNYFKNESLLGSYKDTFGLPMEKDIDLSLIQKSFEEK
;
A
#
# COMPACT_ATOMS: atom_id res chain seq x y z
N MET A 1 -25.47 51.93 -23.71
CA MET A 1 -24.23 51.13 -23.67
C MET A 1 -23.96 50.73 -22.23
N LYS A 2 -23.82 49.44 -21.97
CA LYS A 2 -24.02 48.73 -20.70
C LYS A 2 -22.74 48.77 -19.85
N LYS A 3 -22.77 49.38 -18.66
CA LYS A 3 -21.64 49.37 -17.71
C LYS A 3 -21.66 48.06 -16.92
N TRP A 4 -20.57 47.30 -16.99
CA TRP A 4 -20.41 46.01 -16.33
C TRP A 4 -20.04 46.19 -14.86
N LEU A 5 -20.78 45.53 -13.96
CA LEU A 5 -20.37 45.33 -12.56
C LEU A 5 -19.27 44.27 -12.53
N VAL A 6 -18.13 44.59 -11.93
CA VAL A 6 -17.09 43.61 -11.58
C VAL A 6 -17.38 43.14 -10.15
N ILE A 7 -17.76 41.87 -10.01
CA ILE A 7 -17.90 41.21 -8.71
C ILE A 7 -16.56 40.58 -8.36
N THR A 8 -15.88 41.15 -7.37
CA THR A 8 -14.64 40.60 -6.82
C THR A 8 -14.99 39.47 -5.86
N LEU A 9 -14.81 38.22 -6.29
CA LEU A 9 -14.98 37.04 -5.46
C LEU A 9 -13.75 36.86 -4.57
N MET A 10 -13.82 37.27 -3.31
CA MET A 10 -12.84 36.89 -2.28
C MET A 10 -12.98 35.39 -2.01
N MET A 11 -12.05 34.58 -2.54
CA MET A 11 -11.91 33.19 -2.12
C MET A 11 -11.34 33.16 -0.70
N LEU A 12 -12.18 32.76 0.26
CA LEU A 12 -11.76 32.30 1.58
C LEU A 12 -10.92 31.03 1.39
N GLY A 13 -9.60 31.17 1.49
CA GLY A 13 -8.69 30.03 1.57
C GLY A 13 -8.93 29.30 2.89
N ILE A 14 -9.64 28.18 2.83
CA ILE A 14 -9.73 27.22 3.93
C ILE A 14 -8.35 26.56 4.00
N THR A 15 -7.51 27.00 4.93
CA THR A 15 -6.29 26.26 5.31
C THR A 15 -6.75 25.00 6.02
N ALA A 16 -6.93 23.92 5.26
CA ALA A 16 -7.03 22.59 5.84
C ALA A 16 -5.73 22.33 6.60
N CYS A 17 -5.82 22.24 7.93
CA CYS A 17 -4.73 21.74 8.77
C CYS A 17 -4.55 20.25 8.48
N GLY A 18 -3.85 19.93 7.40
CA GLY A 18 -3.29 18.59 7.20
C GLY A 18 -2.02 18.47 8.02
N GLU A 19 -1.89 17.42 8.82
CA GLU A 19 -0.56 16.99 9.28
C GLU A 19 0.36 16.86 8.05
N PRO A 20 1.64 17.25 8.15
CA PRO A 20 2.56 17.07 7.04
C PRO A 20 2.64 15.57 6.71
N GLU A 21 2.19 15.21 5.51
CA GLU A 21 2.30 13.84 5.01
C GLU A 21 3.78 13.42 5.02
N ASP A 22 4.12 12.29 5.65
CA ASP A 22 5.48 11.74 5.55
C ASP A 22 5.73 11.40 4.07
N PRO A 23 6.69 12.06 3.40
CA PRO A 23 6.95 11.84 1.98
C PRO A 23 7.45 10.42 1.68
N ASN A 24 7.81 9.64 2.69
CA ASN A 24 8.24 8.25 2.60
C ASN A 24 7.13 7.26 2.93
N ALA A 25 5.92 7.72 3.28
CA ALA A 25 4.74 6.89 3.37
C ALA A 25 4.15 6.60 1.97
N PRO A 26 3.43 5.48 1.80
CA PRO A 26 2.68 5.23 0.58
C PRO A 26 1.51 6.21 0.45
N THR A 27 1.39 6.82 -0.73
CA THR A 27 0.25 7.68 -1.07
C THR A 27 -1.06 6.88 -1.15
N GLN A 28 -2.20 7.56 -1.10
CA GLN A 28 -3.49 6.87 -1.26
C GLN A 28 -3.61 6.19 -2.63
N ALA A 29 -3.20 6.84 -3.71
CA ALA A 29 -3.25 6.28 -5.06
C ALA A 29 -2.40 4.99 -5.21
N GLU A 30 -1.24 4.93 -4.57
CA GLU A 30 -0.40 3.73 -4.55
C GLU A 30 -1.07 2.59 -3.77
N LYS A 31 -1.65 2.88 -2.60
CA LYS A 31 -2.42 1.90 -1.82
C LYS A 31 -3.65 1.39 -2.57
N ASP A 32 -4.33 2.27 -3.30
CA ASP A 32 -5.48 1.90 -4.13
C ASP A 32 -5.06 0.97 -5.27
N THR A 33 -3.91 1.23 -5.90
CA THR A 33 -3.36 0.35 -6.95
C THR A 33 -3.07 -1.05 -6.41
N LEU A 34 -2.42 -1.16 -5.24
CA LEU A 34 -2.19 -2.45 -4.57
C LEU A 34 -3.52 -3.15 -4.25
N THR A 35 -4.48 -2.42 -3.70
CA THR A 35 -5.81 -2.96 -3.34
C THR A 35 -6.56 -3.46 -4.57
N LEU A 36 -6.51 -2.72 -5.68
CA LEU A 36 -7.12 -3.11 -6.95
C LEU A 36 -6.45 -4.34 -7.55
N ALA A 37 -5.12 -4.50 -7.45
CA ALA A 37 -4.44 -5.71 -7.88
C ALA A 37 -4.99 -6.95 -7.12
N PHE A 38 -5.17 -6.84 -5.79
CA PHE A 38 -5.79 -7.89 -4.98
C PHE A 38 -7.23 -8.19 -5.41
N ILE A 39 -8.05 -7.16 -5.60
CA ILE A 39 -9.45 -7.31 -6.02
C ILE A 39 -9.51 -8.03 -7.38
N ASN A 40 -8.70 -7.59 -8.34
CA ASN A 40 -8.78 -8.05 -9.73
C ASN A 40 -8.16 -9.43 -9.96
N LYS A 41 -7.10 -9.79 -9.21
CA LYS A 41 -6.33 -11.02 -9.45
C LYS A 41 -6.62 -12.13 -8.45
N ILE A 42 -6.93 -11.79 -7.20
CA ILE A 42 -7.09 -12.78 -6.13
C ILE A 42 -8.56 -12.95 -5.77
N LYS A 43 -9.33 -11.86 -5.70
CA LYS A 43 -10.72 -11.86 -5.22
C LYS A 43 -11.78 -12.00 -6.33
N LYS A 44 -11.38 -12.22 -7.58
CA LYS A 44 -12.24 -12.04 -8.76
C LYS A 44 -13.62 -12.71 -8.68
N ASP A 45 -13.73 -13.83 -7.97
CA ASP A 45 -14.96 -14.64 -7.87
C ASP A 45 -15.45 -14.89 -6.42
N SER A 46 -15.02 -14.10 -5.42
CA SER A 46 -15.44 -14.28 -4.02
C SER A 46 -16.30 -13.13 -3.46
N SER A 47 -17.26 -13.48 -2.61
CA SER A 47 -18.14 -12.53 -1.89
C SER A 47 -17.44 -11.74 -0.78
N GLY A 48 -16.12 -11.88 -0.66
CA GLY A 48 -15.33 -11.24 0.39
C GLY A 48 -15.12 -9.74 0.21
N ALA A 49 -14.14 -9.17 0.90
CA ALA A 49 -13.57 -7.84 0.70
C ALA A 49 -12.04 -7.94 0.77
N VAL A 50 -11.34 -6.92 0.29
CA VAL A 50 -9.90 -6.78 0.48
C VAL A 50 -9.70 -5.68 1.52
N GLU A 51 -8.98 -5.96 2.60
CA GLU A 51 -8.55 -4.94 3.55
C GLU A 51 -7.03 -4.80 3.47
N CYS A 52 -6.56 -3.61 3.10
CA CYS A 52 -5.14 -3.26 3.13
C CYS A 52 -4.91 -2.17 4.17
N LYS A 53 -3.93 -2.39 5.06
CA LYS A 53 -3.54 -1.46 6.13
C LYS A 53 -2.08 -1.09 5.99
N THR A 54 -1.74 0.15 6.35
CA THR A 54 -0.35 0.62 6.39
C THR A 54 0.14 0.66 7.83
N LYS A 55 1.35 0.17 8.07
CA LYS A 55 2.04 0.23 9.37
C LYS A 55 3.47 0.70 9.15
N GLN A 56 3.97 1.51 10.07
CA GLN A 56 5.38 1.87 10.12
C GLN A 56 6.06 1.03 11.22
N VAL A 57 7.15 0.35 10.88
CA VAL A 57 7.95 -0.45 11.82
C VAL A 57 9.42 -0.13 11.58
N ASN A 58 10.15 0.29 12.62
CA ASN A 58 11.58 0.66 12.55
C ASN A 58 11.90 1.58 11.35
N ASN A 59 11.14 2.67 11.20
CA ASN A 59 11.26 3.68 10.13
C ASN A 59 10.92 3.20 8.71
N ARG A 60 10.51 1.96 8.50
CA ARG A 60 10.05 1.46 7.20
C ARG A 60 8.53 1.37 7.17
N TYR A 61 7.95 1.68 6.01
CA TYR A 61 6.52 1.50 5.77
C TYR A 61 6.23 0.14 5.16
N TYR A 62 5.17 -0.48 5.66
CA TYR A 62 4.67 -1.77 5.19
C TYR A 62 3.19 -1.65 4.89
N VAL A 63 2.74 -2.38 3.87
CA VAL A 63 1.31 -2.57 3.61
C VAL A 63 0.96 -4.03 3.77
N GLY A 64 0.02 -4.32 4.66
CA GLY A 64 -0.52 -5.64 4.91
C GLY A 64 -1.92 -5.73 4.32
N CYS A 65 -2.10 -6.59 3.32
CA CYS A 65 -3.41 -6.86 2.72
C CYS A 65 -3.95 -8.22 3.18
N ALA A 66 -5.26 -8.34 3.36
CA ALA A 66 -5.92 -9.61 3.66
C ALA A 66 -7.29 -9.69 2.96
N LEU A 67 -7.71 -10.92 2.67
CA LEU A 67 -9.07 -11.20 2.24
C LEU A 67 -9.97 -11.33 3.46
N ILE A 68 -11.07 -10.60 3.47
CA ILE A 68 -12.11 -10.66 4.50
C ILE A 68 -13.31 -11.37 3.89
N SER A 69 -13.90 -12.32 4.61
CA SER A 69 -15.10 -13.03 4.17
C SER A 69 -16.02 -13.27 5.36
N LEU A 70 -17.16 -13.93 5.12
CA LEU A 70 -18.05 -14.37 6.20
C LEU A 70 -17.37 -15.35 7.16
N ASP A 71 -16.42 -16.15 6.66
CA ASP A 71 -15.64 -17.12 7.44
C ASP A 71 -14.49 -16.46 8.23
N GLY A 72 -14.34 -15.14 8.09
CA GLY A 72 -13.35 -14.34 8.81
C GLY A 72 -12.24 -13.78 7.91
N ARG A 73 -11.15 -13.39 8.56
CA ARG A 73 -9.97 -12.77 7.94
C ARG A 73 -8.95 -13.86 7.57
N GLY A 74 -8.58 -13.91 6.29
CA GLY A 74 -7.51 -14.77 5.81
C GLY A 74 -6.10 -14.28 6.18
N ASN A 75 -5.09 -14.99 5.69
CA ASN A 75 -3.68 -14.63 5.91
C ASN A 75 -3.37 -13.19 5.46
N THR A 76 -2.49 -12.51 6.22
CA THR A 76 -1.96 -11.20 5.82
C THR A 76 -0.79 -11.38 4.85
N TYR A 77 -0.88 -10.71 3.72
CA TYR A 77 0.16 -10.58 2.71
C TYR A 77 0.89 -9.26 2.96
N ILE A 78 2.17 -9.35 3.33
CA ILE A 78 2.96 -8.19 3.76
C ILE A 78 3.88 -7.74 2.64
N PHE A 79 3.81 -6.45 2.33
CA PHE A 79 4.66 -5.79 1.34
C PHE A 79 5.49 -4.69 2.02
N LEU A 80 6.78 -4.66 1.74
CA LEU A 80 7.64 -3.51 2.04
C LEU A 80 7.33 -2.38 1.05
N TYR A 81 7.10 -1.16 1.53
CA TYR A 81 7.05 0.01 0.67
C TYR A 81 8.45 0.62 0.54
N ASN A 82 8.95 0.77 -0.68
CA ASN A 82 10.23 1.42 -0.97
C ASN A 82 10.26 2.05 -2.37
N LYS A 83 10.01 3.35 -2.43
CA LYS A 83 10.03 4.13 -3.69
C LYS A 83 11.43 4.45 -4.22
N ASP A 84 12.47 4.33 -3.39
CA ASP A 84 13.83 4.76 -3.74
C ASP A 84 14.61 3.67 -4.49
N LYS A 85 14.19 2.40 -4.37
CA LYS A 85 14.90 1.26 -4.96
C LYS A 85 14.58 1.01 -6.41
N ASP A 86 13.38 1.37 -6.85
CA ASP A 86 12.94 1.21 -8.24
C ASP A 86 12.03 2.40 -8.61
N PRO A 87 12.26 3.07 -9.75
CA PRO A 87 11.46 4.23 -10.15
C PRO A 87 10.00 3.88 -10.45
N VAL A 88 9.69 2.61 -10.72
CA VAL A 88 8.35 2.11 -11.05
C VAL A 88 7.76 1.31 -9.89
N LYS A 89 8.51 0.37 -9.30
CA LYS A 89 7.98 -0.48 -8.22
C LYS A 89 7.91 0.29 -6.89
N ARG A 90 6.89 -0.05 -6.09
CA ARG A 90 6.63 0.60 -4.80
C ARG A 90 6.49 -0.41 -3.69
N PHE A 91 5.79 -1.52 -3.95
CA PHE A 91 5.46 -2.52 -2.95
C PHE A 91 6.14 -3.84 -3.28
N TYR A 92 6.97 -4.33 -2.36
CA TYR A 92 7.75 -5.55 -2.53
C TYR A 92 7.24 -6.64 -1.62
N ALA A 93 6.80 -7.75 -2.20
CA ALA A 93 6.32 -8.93 -1.50
C ALA A 93 7.39 -9.44 -0.51
N LEU A 94 7.07 -9.41 0.78
CA LEU A 94 8.04 -9.57 1.86
C LEU A 94 7.92 -10.90 2.58
N ASN A 95 6.72 -11.30 3.01
CA ASN A 95 6.52 -12.60 3.68
C ASN A 95 6.21 -13.72 2.67
N GLY A 96 6.31 -14.98 3.11
CA GLY A 96 6.17 -16.13 2.22
C GLY A 96 4.83 -16.18 1.47
N THR A 97 3.74 -15.76 2.11
CA THR A 97 2.42 -15.66 1.46
C THR A 97 2.42 -14.57 0.39
N ALA A 98 2.96 -13.38 0.67
CA ALA A 98 3.08 -12.30 -0.31
C ALA A 98 3.97 -12.71 -1.50
N MET A 99 5.09 -13.38 -1.24
CA MET A 99 5.99 -13.87 -2.30
C MET A 99 5.29 -14.88 -3.20
N THR A 100 4.51 -15.80 -2.61
CA THR A 100 3.75 -16.80 -3.35
C THR A 100 2.73 -16.17 -4.29
N ILE A 101 1.94 -15.20 -3.80
CA ILE A 101 0.94 -14.53 -4.65
C ILE A 101 1.60 -13.61 -5.68
N TYR A 102 2.76 -13.03 -5.36
CA TYR A 102 3.53 -12.27 -6.34
C TYR A 102 3.91 -13.16 -7.51
N ASP A 103 4.46 -14.33 -7.21
CA ASP A 103 4.93 -15.26 -8.22
C ASP A 103 3.79 -15.76 -9.13
N ASN A 104 2.62 -15.97 -8.55
CA ASN A 104 1.46 -16.53 -9.26
C ASN A 104 0.64 -15.48 -10.02
N TYR A 105 0.52 -14.26 -9.49
CA TYR A 105 -0.49 -13.31 -9.94
C TYR A 105 0.02 -11.89 -10.23
N PHE A 106 1.10 -11.45 -9.58
CA PHE A 106 1.49 -10.02 -9.61
C PHE A 106 2.78 -9.71 -10.38
N LYS A 107 3.43 -10.69 -11.03
CA LYS A 107 4.65 -10.44 -11.83
C LYS A 107 4.51 -9.33 -12.87
N ASN A 108 3.30 -9.14 -13.42
CA ASN A 108 3.01 -8.14 -14.45
C ASN A 108 2.41 -6.84 -13.90
N GLU A 109 2.24 -6.71 -12.58
CA GLU A 109 1.72 -5.49 -11.95
C GLU A 109 2.87 -4.50 -11.72
N SER A 110 2.81 -3.33 -12.34
CA SER A 110 3.95 -2.40 -12.46
C SER A 110 4.45 -1.88 -11.11
N LEU A 111 3.55 -1.58 -10.16
CA LEU A 111 3.94 -1.11 -8.83
C LEU A 111 4.40 -2.23 -7.89
N LEU A 112 4.32 -3.50 -8.31
CA LEU A 112 4.60 -4.65 -7.47
C LEU A 112 5.95 -5.32 -7.82
N GLY A 113 6.67 -5.69 -6.77
CA GLY A 113 7.94 -6.39 -6.87
C GLY A 113 8.02 -7.57 -5.91
N SER A 114 9.03 -8.41 -6.12
CA SER A 114 9.50 -9.39 -5.15
C SER A 114 10.62 -8.76 -4.34
N TYR A 115 10.55 -8.86 -3.00
CA TYR A 115 11.67 -8.43 -2.16
C TYR A 115 12.92 -9.24 -2.49
N LYS A 116 12.78 -10.57 -2.61
CA LYS A 116 13.89 -11.47 -2.94
C LYS A 116 14.57 -11.08 -4.25
N ASP A 117 13.82 -10.74 -5.29
CA ASP A 117 14.38 -10.47 -6.61
C ASP A 117 14.98 -9.06 -6.72
N THR A 118 14.55 -8.14 -5.85
CA THR A 118 14.98 -6.74 -5.90
C THR A 118 16.10 -6.43 -4.89
N PHE A 119 16.02 -7.00 -3.69
CA PHE A 119 16.95 -6.73 -2.59
C PHE A 119 17.91 -7.90 -2.31
N GLY A 120 17.58 -9.10 -2.77
CA GLY A 120 18.31 -10.32 -2.44
C GLY A 120 17.93 -10.90 -1.07
N LEU A 121 18.55 -12.04 -0.75
CA LEU A 121 18.46 -12.71 0.55
C LEU A 121 19.89 -12.95 1.10
N PRO A 122 20.10 -12.93 2.43
CA PRO A 122 19.10 -12.75 3.49
C PRO A 122 18.52 -11.32 3.54
N MET A 123 17.36 -11.16 4.21
CA MET A 123 16.77 -9.83 4.42
C MET A 123 17.75 -8.89 5.13
N GLU A 124 17.60 -7.59 4.85
CA GLU A 124 18.32 -6.53 5.57
C GLU A 124 18.08 -6.66 7.08
N LYS A 125 19.13 -6.46 7.88
CA LYS A 125 19.14 -6.76 9.33
C LYS A 125 18.13 -5.94 10.14
N ASP A 126 17.70 -4.79 9.62
CA ASP A 126 16.72 -3.90 10.24
C ASP A 126 15.27 -4.31 9.96
N ILE A 127 15.04 -5.29 9.08
CA ILE A 127 13.73 -5.90 8.84
C ILE A 127 13.54 -7.08 9.78
N ASP A 128 12.80 -6.87 10.86
CA ASP A 128 12.33 -7.93 11.75
C ASP A 128 10.94 -8.41 11.30
N LEU A 129 10.90 -9.51 10.54
CA LEU A 129 9.65 -10.05 10.00
C LEU A 129 8.65 -10.46 11.10
N SER A 130 9.14 -10.94 12.24
CA SER A 130 8.29 -11.32 13.37
C SER A 130 7.60 -10.11 13.98
N LEU A 131 8.33 -9.02 14.19
CA LEU A 131 7.77 -7.75 14.67
C LEU A 131 6.77 -7.17 13.67
N ILE A 132 7.11 -7.19 12.38
CA ILE A 132 6.23 -6.69 11.32
C ILE A 132 4.93 -7.52 11.27
N GLN A 133 5.03 -8.85 11.30
CA GLN A 133 3.86 -9.73 11.29
C GLN A 133 2.92 -9.41 12.46
N LYS A 134 3.46 -9.31 13.68
CA LYS A 134 2.70 -8.96 14.88
C LYS A 134 1.97 -7.60 14.75
N SER A 135 2.61 -6.61 14.12
CA SER A 135 2.01 -5.28 13.92
C SER A 135 0.71 -5.28 13.08
N PHE A 136 0.46 -6.34 12.32
CA PHE A 136 -0.75 -6.54 11.52
C PHE A 136 -1.78 -7.48 12.16
N GLU A 137 -1.46 -8.10 13.29
CA GLU A 137 -2.37 -8.93 14.08
C GLU A 137 -3.15 -8.10 15.12
N GLU A 138 -2.54 -7.01 15.59
CA GLU A 138 -3.13 -6.09 16.58
C GLU A 138 -4.30 -5.30 15.96
N LYS A 139 -5.49 -5.46 16.55
CA LYS A 139 -6.76 -4.80 16.17
C LYS A 139 -6.84 -3.37 16.66
#